data_AF-A0A1H1T0F7-F1
#
_entry.id   AF-A0A1H1T0F7-F1
#
_cell.length_a   1.000
_cell.length_b   1.000
_cell.length_c   1.000
_cell.angle_alpha   90.00
_cell.angle_beta   90.00
_cell.angle_gamma   90.00
#
_symmetry.space_group_name_H-M   'P 1'
#
loop_
_entity.id
_entity.type
_entity.pdbx_description
1 polymer ?
#
loop_
_entity_poly.entity_id
_entity_poly.type
_entity_poly.pdbx_seq_one_letter_code
_entity_poly.pdbx_strand_id
1 'polypeptide(L)'
;MKKIRYSIILLFLALVVSIIGNLTISTLALFFDTYILHLQQGQPSLATQGVFVAKALALLIFVYGVFTLISNLKIFATGDFFNSKLVTTYHKAGSLFLFSGIIGIVISLISIFFMMNYVDIHNQIYLNIDSKGLYILLMILGLFFRLFSTVLKKGNIIQQENDLTI
;
A
#
# COMPACT_ATOMS: atom_id res chain seq x y z
N MET A 1 18.69 17.95 -1.84
CA MET A 1 17.23 18.10 -1.62
C MET A 1 16.40 18.11 -2.91
N LYS A 2 16.52 19.11 -3.81
CA LYS A 2 15.66 19.20 -5.02
C LYS A 2 15.72 17.95 -5.91
N LYS A 3 16.94 17.45 -6.24
CA LYS A 3 17.13 16.23 -7.05
C LYS A 3 16.47 14.99 -6.42
N ILE A 4 16.69 14.76 -5.12
CA ILE A 4 16.09 13.64 -4.36
C ILE A 4 14.56 13.70 -4.39
N ARG A 5 13.97 14.89 -4.23
CA ARG A 5 12.52 15.08 -4.30
C ARG A 5 11.95 14.72 -5.67
N TYR A 6 12.61 15.10 -6.76
CA TYR A 6 12.19 14.70 -8.11
C TYR A 6 12.28 13.20 -8.30
N SER A 7 13.34 12.55 -7.82
CA SER A 7 13.47 11.09 -7.87
C SER A 7 12.34 10.39 -7.12
N ILE A 8 11.96 10.86 -5.93
CA ILE A 8 10.85 10.28 -5.15
C ILE A 8 9.51 10.43 -5.90
N ILE A 9 9.26 11.61 -6.48
CA ILE A 9 8.02 11.85 -7.24
C ILE A 9 7.98 10.97 -8.50
N LEU A 10 9.11 10.81 -9.19
CA LEU A 10 9.21 9.95 -10.37
C LEU A 10 8.92 8.49 -10.01
N LEU A 11 9.53 7.98 -8.92
CA LEU A 11 9.30 6.63 -8.43
C LEU A 11 7.83 6.42 -8.03
N PHE A 12 7.21 7.42 -7.41
CA PHE A 12 5.78 7.36 -7.09
C PHE A 12 4.90 7.35 -8.32
N LEU A 13 5.21 8.15 -9.34
CA LEU A 13 4.47 8.14 -10.59
C LEU A 13 4.59 6.79 -11.30
N ALA A 14 5.80 6.22 -11.34
CA ALA A 14 6.03 4.87 -11.86
C ALA A 14 5.23 3.81 -11.09
N LEU A 15 5.19 3.90 -9.75
CA LEU A 15 4.37 3.03 -8.90
C LEU A 15 2.87 3.13 -9.26
N VAL A 16 2.34 4.35 -9.34
CA VAL A 16 0.93 4.60 -9.66
C VAL A 16 0.58 4.06 -11.04
N VAL A 17 1.40 4.35 -12.06
CA VAL A 17 1.19 3.86 -13.42
C VAL A 17 1.23 2.33 -13.47
N SER A 18 2.18 1.71 -12.78
CA SER A 18 2.27 0.23 -12.72
C SER A 18 1.04 -0.39 -12.05
N ILE A 19 0.57 0.17 -10.93
CA ILE A 19 -0.61 -0.35 -10.23
C ILE A 19 -1.87 -0.16 -11.07
N ILE A 20 -2.09 1.01 -11.64
CA ILE A 20 -3.26 1.27 -12.49
C ILE A 20 -3.22 0.37 -13.74
N GLY A 21 -2.05 0.21 -14.37
CA GLY A 21 -1.87 -0.70 -15.49
C GLY A 21 -2.25 -2.14 -15.15
N ASN A 22 -1.76 -2.67 -14.04
CA ASN A 22 -2.13 -4.02 -13.60
C ASN A 22 -3.62 -4.15 -13.26
N LEU A 23 -4.19 -3.17 -12.56
CA LEU A 23 -5.62 -3.18 -12.23
C LEU A 23 -6.49 -3.16 -13.49
N THR A 24 -6.17 -2.32 -14.47
CA THR A 24 -6.94 -2.22 -15.72
C THR A 24 -6.89 -3.51 -16.53
N ILE A 25 -5.71 -4.12 -16.68
CA ILE A 25 -5.56 -5.42 -17.37
C ILE A 25 -6.38 -6.49 -16.66
N SER A 26 -6.26 -6.61 -15.33
CA SER A 26 -7.01 -7.60 -14.56
C SER A 26 -8.51 -7.36 -14.57
N THR A 27 -8.99 -6.10 -14.57
CA THR A 27 -10.42 -5.80 -14.68
C THR A 27 -10.98 -6.20 -16.04
N LEU A 28 -10.25 -5.93 -17.12
CA LEU A 28 -10.69 -6.28 -18.47
C LEU A 28 -10.81 -7.79 -18.64
N ALA A 29 -9.88 -8.55 -18.05
CA ALA A 29 -9.92 -10.01 -18.09
C ALA A 29 -11.03 -10.59 -17.19
N LEU A 30 -11.18 -10.11 -15.94
CA LEU A 30 -12.08 -10.72 -14.96
C LEU A 30 -13.55 -10.28 -15.06
N PHE A 31 -13.84 -9.14 -15.66
CA PHE A 31 -15.22 -8.60 -15.75
C PHE A 31 -15.75 -8.47 -17.17
N PHE A 32 -14.87 -8.34 -18.17
CA PHE A 32 -15.27 -8.09 -19.56
C PHE A 32 -14.84 -9.21 -20.50
N ASP A 33 -14.35 -10.34 -19.96
CA ASP A 33 -13.85 -11.50 -20.71
C ASP A 33 -12.89 -11.13 -21.86
N THR A 34 -12.19 -10.00 -21.70
CA THR A 34 -11.29 -9.46 -22.72
C THR A 34 -9.89 -9.98 -22.43
N TYR A 35 -9.57 -11.15 -22.98
CA TYR A 35 -8.33 -11.86 -22.68
C TYR A 35 -7.16 -11.29 -23.47
N ILE A 36 -6.54 -10.23 -22.94
CA ILE A 36 -5.36 -9.59 -23.53
C ILE A 36 -4.20 -10.60 -23.67
N LEU A 37 -4.09 -11.53 -22.72
CA LEU A 37 -3.01 -12.53 -22.65
C LEU A 37 -3.40 -13.91 -23.21
N HIS A 38 -4.63 -14.10 -23.73
CA HIS A 38 -5.13 -15.38 -24.30
C HIS A 38 -4.94 -16.62 -23.40
N LEU A 39 -4.74 -16.42 -22.10
CA LEU A 39 -4.32 -17.45 -21.14
C LEU A 39 -5.47 -17.98 -20.25
N GLN A 40 -6.71 -17.60 -20.53
CA GLN A 40 -7.87 -17.99 -19.72
C GLN A 40 -8.68 -19.10 -20.40
N GLN A 41 -8.92 -20.19 -19.68
CA GLN A 41 -9.85 -21.25 -20.07
C GLN A 41 -10.95 -21.34 -19.00
N GLY A 42 -12.00 -20.51 -19.15
CA GLY A 42 -13.20 -20.54 -18.31
C GLY A 42 -13.67 -19.16 -17.81
N GLN A 43 -14.97 -19.05 -17.55
CA GLN A 43 -15.56 -17.84 -16.97
C GLN A 43 -15.14 -17.68 -15.51
N PRO A 44 -14.78 -16.45 -15.07
CA PRO A 44 -14.38 -16.21 -13.69
C PRO A 44 -15.56 -16.35 -12.74
N SER A 45 -15.35 -17.05 -11.62
CA SER A 45 -16.36 -17.14 -10.57
C SER A 45 -16.56 -15.78 -9.86
N LEU A 46 -17.75 -15.56 -9.31
CA LEU A 46 -18.06 -14.37 -8.50
C LEU A 46 -17.12 -14.23 -7.30
N ALA A 47 -16.66 -15.36 -6.73
CA ALA A 47 -15.69 -15.37 -5.64
C ALA A 47 -14.33 -14.80 -6.09
N THR A 48 -13.85 -15.20 -7.27
CA THR A 48 -12.60 -14.69 -7.88
C THR A 48 -12.68 -13.18 -8.12
N GLN A 49 -13.80 -12.68 -8.62
CA GLN A 49 -14.03 -11.23 -8.78
C GLN A 49 -14.03 -10.49 -7.44
N GLY A 50 -14.67 -11.05 -6.41
CA GLY A 50 -14.68 -10.49 -5.05
C GLY A 50 -13.28 -10.41 -4.43
N VAL A 51 -12.48 -11.46 -4.58
CA VAL A 51 -11.07 -11.49 -4.13
C VAL A 51 -10.25 -10.41 -4.85
N PHE A 52 -10.44 -10.26 -6.17
CA PHE A 52 -9.76 -9.22 -6.95
C PHE A 52 -10.10 -7.82 -6.44
N VAL A 53 -11.39 -7.49 -6.26
CA VAL A 53 -11.82 -6.17 -5.77
C VAL A 53 -11.22 -5.87 -4.40
N ALA A 54 -11.21 -6.87 -3.51
CA ALA A 54 -10.64 -6.71 -2.18
C ALA A 54 -9.11 -6.45 -2.22
N LYS A 55 -8.36 -7.17 -3.07
CA LYS A 55 -6.92 -6.91 -3.28
C LYS A 55 -6.66 -5.54 -3.90
N ALA A 56 -7.48 -5.12 -4.87
CA ALA A 56 -7.39 -3.80 -5.49
C ALA A 56 -7.59 -2.69 -4.45
N LEU A 57 -8.58 -2.81 -3.57
CA LEU A 57 -8.79 -1.87 -2.46
C LEU A 57 -7.58 -1.82 -1.52
N ALA A 58 -7.00 -2.97 -1.16
CA ALA A 58 -5.80 -3.01 -0.33
C ALA A 58 -4.62 -2.26 -0.97
N LEU A 59 -4.42 -2.43 -2.28
CA LEU A 59 -3.39 -1.71 -3.05
C LEU A 59 -3.66 -0.21 -3.12
N LEU A 60 -4.90 0.22 -3.32
CA LEU A 60 -5.26 1.65 -3.34
C LEU A 60 -5.00 2.33 -1.98
N ILE A 61 -5.30 1.62 -0.87
CA ILE A 61 -4.96 2.10 0.48
C ILE A 61 -3.44 2.26 0.63
N PHE A 62 -2.65 1.32 0.12
CA PHE A 62 -1.20 1.42 0.12
C PHE A 62 -0.72 2.64 -0.67
N VAL A 63 -1.22 2.85 -1.90
CA VAL A 63 -0.88 4.03 -2.72
C VAL A 63 -1.21 5.33 -1.99
N TYR A 64 -2.36 5.39 -1.32
CA TYR A 64 -2.76 6.54 -0.52
C TYR A 64 -1.84 6.77 0.69
N GLY A 65 -1.34 5.70 1.32
CA GLY A 65 -0.32 5.77 2.38
C GLY A 65 1.00 6.37 1.87
N VAL A 66 1.46 5.95 0.69
CA VAL A 66 2.67 6.51 0.06
C VAL A 66 2.46 7.98 -0.31
N PHE A 67 1.30 8.32 -0.88
CA PHE A 67 0.95 9.71 -1.19
C PHE A 67 0.96 10.62 0.05
N THR A 68 0.47 10.11 1.19
CA THR A 68 0.50 10.84 2.47
C THR A 68 1.92 11.18 2.91
N LEU A 69 2.89 10.28 2.72
CA LEU A 69 4.31 10.57 3.00
C LEU A 69 4.88 11.60 2.01
N ILE A 70 4.61 11.44 0.71
CA ILE A 70 5.18 12.28 -0.34
C ILE A 70 4.66 13.71 -0.27
N SER A 71 3.37 13.90 0.00
CA SER A 71 2.75 15.22 0.14
C SER A 71 3.36 16.05 1.27
N ASN A 72 3.93 15.39 2.29
CA ASN A 72 4.55 16.04 3.45
C ASN A 72 6.09 16.05 3.40
N LEU A 73 6.73 15.61 2.30
CA LEU A 73 8.19 15.66 2.11
C LEU A 73 8.81 17.05 2.32
N LYS A 74 8.04 18.12 2.08
CA LYS A 74 8.52 19.49 2.29
C LYS A 74 8.87 19.76 3.76
N ILE A 75 8.11 19.20 4.70
CA ILE A 75 8.34 19.35 6.14
C ILE A 75 9.57 18.56 6.57
N PHE A 76 9.80 17.39 5.96
CA PHE A 76 11.04 16.65 6.15
C PHE A 76 12.26 17.45 5.66
N ALA A 77 12.10 18.20 4.56
CA ALA A 77 13.17 19.00 3.98
C ALA A 77 13.54 20.24 4.80
N THR A 78 12.66 20.72 5.69
CA THR A 78 12.96 21.87 6.57
C THR A 78 13.74 21.47 7.83
N GLY A 79 13.96 20.16 8.08
CA GLY A 79 14.71 19.68 9.24
C GLY A 79 13.97 19.79 10.57
N ASP A 80 12.70 20.19 10.54
CA ASP A 80 11.82 20.27 11.71
C ASP A 80 11.22 18.88 12.01
N PHE A 81 12.06 18.01 12.56
CA PHE A 81 11.72 16.59 12.80
C PHE A 81 10.70 16.38 13.92
N PHE A 82 10.60 17.34 14.85
CA PHE A 82 9.67 17.29 15.98
C PHE A 82 8.31 17.92 15.68
N ASN A 83 8.11 18.43 14.45
CA ASN A 83 6.84 18.98 14.01
C ASN A 83 5.67 17.99 14.20
N SER A 84 4.61 18.44 14.87
CA SER A 84 3.39 17.65 15.12
C SER A 84 2.73 17.14 13.83
N LYS A 85 2.85 17.88 12.72
CA LYS A 85 2.36 17.47 11.40
C LYS A 85 3.17 16.32 10.82
N LEU A 86 4.48 16.29 11.06
CA LEU A 86 5.34 15.19 10.63
C LEU A 86 5.03 13.92 11.44
N VAL A 87 4.89 14.05 12.76
CA VAL A 87 4.49 12.97 13.68
C VAL A 87 3.18 12.33 13.23
N THR A 88 2.15 13.14 12.99
CA THR A 88 0.83 12.66 12.54
C THR A 88 0.88 12.04 11.15
N THR A 89 1.73 12.56 10.26
CA THR A 89 1.96 11.97 8.92
C THR A 89 2.52 10.55 9.03
N TYR A 90 3.58 10.35 9.82
CA TYR A 90 4.16 9.01 10.02
C TYR A 90 3.18 8.06 10.69
N HIS A 91 2.40 8.54 11.67
CA HIS A 91 1.38 7.72 12.31
C HIS A 91 0.31 7.27 11.31
N LYS A 92 -0.21 8.21 10.50
CA LYS A 92 -1.25 7.94 9.51
C LYS A 92 -0.75 7.00 8.41
N ALA A 93 0.42 7.27 7.84
CA ALA A 93 1.02 6.42 6.82
C ALA A 93 1.32 5.02 7.35
N GLY A 94 1.88 4.91 8.56
CA GLY A 94 2.12 3.64 9.22
C GLY A 94 0.84 2.83 9.47
N SER A 95 -0.23 3.51 9.90
CA SER A 95 -1.56 2.88 10.05
C SER A 95 -2.12 2.37 8.73
N LEU A 96 -2.00 3.15 7.65
CA LEU A 96 -2.47 2.77 6.31
C LEU A 96 -1.69 1.56 5.76
N PHE A 97 -0.36 1.54 5.93
CA PHE A 97 0.46 0.39 5.51
C PHE A 97 0.16 -0.86 6.31
N LEU A 98 0.01 -0.74 7.63
CA LEU A 98 -0.38 -1.87 8.48
C LEU A 98 -1.74 -2.43 8.06
N PHE A 99 -2.73 -1.55 7.87
CA PHE A 99 -4.09 -1.95 7.49
C PHE A 99 -4.12 -2.61 6.10
N SER A 100 -3.47 -2.01 5.11
CA SER A 100 -3.31 -2.58 3.77
C SER A 100 -2.61 -3.95 3.80
N GLY A 101 -1.54 -4.07 4.59
CA GLY A 101 -0.80 -5.32 4.74
C GLY A 101 -1.63 -6.43 5.40
N ILE A 102 -2.34 -6.14 6.50
CA ILE A 102 -3.20 -7.12 7.17
C ILE A 102 -4.31 -7.59 6.23
N ILE A 103 -5.03 -6.66 5.60
CA ILE A 103 -6.11 -6.98 4.67
C ILE A 103 -5.58 -7.81 3.49
N GLY A 104 -4.46 -7.38 2.91
CA GLY A 104 -3.83 -8.07 1.79
C GLY A 104 -3.43 -9.50 2.12
N ILE A 105 -2.86 -9.75 3.30
CA ILE A 105 -2.54 -11.12 3.76
C ILE A 105 -3.80 -11.94 3.94
N VAL A 106 -4.82 -11.41 4.65
CA VAL A 106 -6.07 -12.14 4.91
C VAL A 106 -6.73 -12.55 3.59
N ILE A 107 -6.84 -11.63 2.63
CA ILE A 107 -7.41 -11.92 1.32
C ILE A 107 -6.54 -12.91 0.54
N SER A 108 -5.22 -12.80 0.64
CA SER A 108 -4.31 -13.76 0.00
C SER A 108 -4.49 -15.17 0.55
N LEU A 109 -4.69 -15.33 1.87
CA LEU A 109 -4.99 -16.62 2.48
C LEU A 109 -6.35 -17.16 2.03
N ILE A 110 -7.38 -16.30 2.01
CA ILE A 110 -8.71 -16.65 1.49
C ILE A 110 -8.62 -17.10 0.02
N SER A 111 -7.81 -16.43 -0.81
CA SER A 111 -7.63 -16.80 -2.21
C SER A 111 -7.01 -18.19 -2.38
N ILE A 112 -6.06 -18.58 -1.51
CA ILE A 112 -5.45 -19.91 -1.51
C ILE A 112 -6.50 -20.97 -1.12
N PHE A 113 -7.35 -20.66 -0.14
CA PHE A 113 -8.42 -21.56 0.27
C PHE A 113 -9.45 -21.77 -0.86
N PHE A 114 -9.87 -20.71 -1.55
CA PHE A 114 -10.76 -20.83 -2.70
C PHE A 114 -10.12 -21.61 -3.86
N MET A 115 -8.83 -21.40 -4.11
CA MET A 115 -8.07 -22.16 -5.09
C MET A 115 -8.13 -23.68 -4.84
N MET A 116 -7.95 -24.11 -3.60
CA MET A 116 -7.94 -25.55 -3.26
C MET A 116 -9.31 -26.20 -3.41
N ASN A 117 -10.41 -25.44 -3.25
CA ASN A 117 -11.75 -26.01 -3.21
C ASN A 117 -12.53 -25.88 -4.53
N TYR A 118 -12.22 -24.90 -5.39
CA TYR A 118 -13.06 -24.56 -6.56
C TYR A 118 -12.40 -24.77 -7.93
N VAL A 119 -11.18 -25.31 -8.00
CA VAL A 119 -10.47 -25.66 -9.26
C VAL A 119 -10.34 -24.44 -10.22
N ASP A 120 -10.40 -23.22 -9.70
CA ASP A 120 -10.37 -21.97 -10.46
C ASP A 120 -8.92 -21.49 -10.72
N ILE A 121 -8.05 -22.44 -11.10
CA ILE A 121 -6.59 -22.27 -11.17
C ILE A 121 -6.19 -21.37 -12.35
N HIS A 122 -6.96 -21.37 -13.44
CA HIS A 122 -6.65 -20.63 -14.66
C HIS A 122 -6.83 -19.11 -14.52
N ASN A 123 -7.69 -18.65 -13.59
CA ASN A 123 -7.95 -17.23 -13.37
C ASN A 123 -6.92 -16.54 -12.46
N GLN A 124 -5.94 -17.30 -11.96
CA GLN A 124 -4.97 -16.82 -10.96
C GLN A 124 -3.95 -15.84 -11.50
N ILE A 125 -3.61 -15.91 -12.79
CA ILE A 125 -2.68 -14.97 -13.41
C ILE A 125 -3.20 -13.54 -13.23
N TYR A 126 -4.51 -13.34 -13.36
CA TYR A 126 -5.15 -12.04 -13.19
C TYR A 126 -5.35 -11.63 -11.72
N LEU A 127 -5.22 -12.57 -10.77
CA LEU A 127 -5.21 -12.31 -9.31
C LEU A 127 -3.79 -12.02 -8.76
N ASN A 128 -2.75 -12.22 -9.56
CA ASN A 128 -1.36 -11.96 -9.19
C ASN A 128 -0.95 -10.50 -9.41
N ILE A 129 -1.81 -9.57 -8.99
CA ILE A 129 -1.57 -8.11 -9.08
C ILE A 129 -0.56 -7.60 -8.05
N ASP A 130 -0.23 -8.43 -7.07
CA ASP A 130 0.60 -8.11 -5.91
C ASP A 130 1.38 -9.36 -5.45
N SER A 131 2.52 -9.16 -4.78
CA SER A 131 3.28 -10.27 -4.19
C SER A 131 2.93 -10.44 -2.72
N LYS A 132 2.83 -11.67 -2.23
CA LYS A 132 2.59 -11.96 -0.80
C LYS A 132 3.66 -11.32 0.11
N GLY A 133 4.90 -11.25 -0.38
CA GLY A 133 6.01 -10.58 0.31
C GLY A 133 5.79 -9.06 0.48
N LEU A 134 5.08 -8.41 -0.45
CA LEU A 134 4.72 -6.99 -0.34
C LEU A 134 3.93 -6.74 0.94
N TYR A 135 2.90 -7.54 1.24
CA TYR A 135 2.04 -7.28 2.39
C TYR A 135 2.74 -7.49 3.73
N ILE A 136 3.64 -8.48 3.82
CA ILE A 136 4.50 -8.67 4.99
C ILE A 136 5.40 -7.44 5.17
N LEU A 137 6.02 -6.97 4.08
CA LEU A 137 6.83 -5.75 4.11
C LEU A 137 6.01 -4.53 4.53
N LEU A 138 4.78 -4.38 4.04
CA LEU A 138 3.88 -3.28 4.44
C LEU A 138 3.52 -3.34 5.92
N MET A 139 3.31 -4.53 6.49
CA MET A 139 3.09 -4.67 7.93
C MET A 139 4.32 -4.26 8.73
N ILE A 140 5.52 -4.71 8.34
CA ILE A 140 6.78 -4.34 9.00
C ILE A 140 6.99 -2.82 8.93
N LEU A 141 6.86 -2.23 7.74
CA LEU A 141 6.97 -0.78 7.55
C LEU A 141 5.89 -0.01 8.32
N GLY A 142 4.66 -0.53 8.36
CA GLY A 142 3.56 0.05 9.11
C GLY A 142 3.84 0.13 10.61
N LEU A 143 4.31 -0.98 11.20
CA LEU A 143 4.75 -1.03 12.59
C LEU A 143 5.92 -0.09 12.84
N PHE A 144 6.92 -0.10 11.95
CA PHE A 144 8.09 0.76 12.03
C PHE A 144 7.69 2.24 12.06
N PHE A 145 6.85 2.70 11.13
CA PHE A 145 6.42 4.10 11.09
C PHE A 145 5.56 4.51 12.28
N ARG A 146 4.73 3.60 12.82
CA ARG A 146 3.97 3.89 14.05
C ARG A 146 4.88 4.01 15.26
N LEU A 147 5.86 3.11 15.41
CA LEU A 147 6.86 3.18 16.47
C LEU A 147 7.67 4.46 16.34
N PHE A 148 8.15 4.76 15.14
CA PHE A 148 8.90 5.99 14.87
C PHE A 148 8.08 7.25 15.17
N SER A 149 6.80 7.29 14.81
CA SER A 149 5.90 8.40 15.16
C SER A 149 5.78 8.59 16.67
N THR A 150 5.79 7.49 17.44
CA THR A 150 5.69 7.53 18.90
C THR A 150 6.95 8.09 19.52
N VAL A 151 8.12 7.70 19.00
CA VAL A 151 9.43 8.24 19.41
C VAL A 151 9.50 9.74 19.12
N LEU A 152 9.15 10.16 17.89
CA LEU A 152 9.13 11.59 17.53
C LEU A 152 8.15 12.39 18.39
N LYS A 153 6.98 11.83 18.71
CA LYS A 153 6.00 12.47 19.60
C LYS A 153 6.60 12.73 20.98
N LYS A 154 7.28 11.74 21.57
CA LYS A 154 7.95 11.90 22.86
C LYS A 154 9.06 12.95 22.80
N GLY A 155 9.88 12.92 21.76
CA GLY A 155 10.93 13.93 21.57
C GLY A 155 10.37 15.34 21.43
N ASN A 156 9.25 15.52 20.73
CA ASN A 156 8.59 16.82 20.61
C ASN A 156 8.08 17.33 21.96
N ILE A 157 7.54 16.46 22.83
CA ILE A 157 7.11 16.85 24.18
C ILE A 157 8.32 17.33 25.01
N ILE A 158 9.42 16.57 25.00
CA ILE A 158 10.64 16.93 25.74
C ILE A 158 11.22 18.26 25.24
N GLN A 159 11.22 18.48 23.92
CA GLN A 159 11.67 19.74 23.35
C GLN A 159 10.79 20.91 23.82
N GLN A 160 9.47 20.76 23.79
CA GLN A 160 8.55 21.78 24.27
C GLN A 160 8.74 22.07 25.77
N GLU A 161 8.98 21.06 26.60
CA GLU A 161 9.28 21.24 28.03
C GLU A 161 10.60 22.01 28.24
N ASN A 162 11.65 21.70 27.48
CA ASN A 162 12.92 22.41 27.55
C ASN A 162 12.80 23.86 27.09
N ASP A 163 12.08 24.12 25.99
CA ASP A 163 11.85 25.47 25.46
C ASP A 163 10.97 26.33 26.40
N LEU A 164 10.20 25.72 27.30
CA LEU A 164 9.42 26.40 28.34
C LEU A 164 10.22 26.68 29.63
N THR A 165 11.33 25.96 29.82
CA THR A 165 12.13 26.00 31.07
C THR A 165 13.37 26.91 30.94
N ILE A 166 13.90 27.07 29.73
CA ILE A 166 15.03 27.96 29.40
C ILE A 166 14.50 29.33 28.99
#